data_AF-A0A2I1ERK8-F1
#
_entry.id   AF-A0A2I1ERK8-F1
#
_cell.length_a   1.000
_cell.length_b   1.000
_cell.length_c   1.000
_cell.angle_alpha   90.00
_cell.angle_beta   90.00
_cell.angle_gamma   90.00
#
_symmetry.space_group_name_H-M   'P 1'
#
loop_
_entity.id
_entity.type
_entity.pdbx_description
1 polymer ?
#
loop_
_entity_poly.entity_id
_entity_poly.type
_entity_poly.pdbx_seq_one_letter_code
_entity_poly.pdbx_strand_id
1 'polypeptide(L)' 'MDFPKYNGNIHPNEWINDIQRYFTLKNDNLHTNRRLSIAISFVDSIISIPDDVNSFEKLCSVLKEDISFTVFKNTNER' A
#
# COMPACT_ATOMS: atom_id res chain seq x y z
N MET A 1 -15.50 -11.01 2.91
CA MET A 1 -14.05 -11.06 3.10
C MET A 1 -13.54 -9.64 3.05
N ASP A 2 -12.99 -9.19 4.17
CA ASP A 2 -12.24 -7.94 4.25
C ASP A 2 -10.86 -8.16 3.61
N PHE A 3 -10.40 -7.16 2.88
CA PHE A 3 -9.05 -7.15 2.31
C PHE A 3 -8.04 -6.86 3.43
N PRO A 4 -6.92 -7.60 3.54
CA PRO A 4 -5.96 -7.40 4.63
C PRO A 4 -5.25 -6.04 4.52
N LYS A 5 -4.99 -5.41 5.68
CA LYS A 5 -4.19 -4.18 5.73
C LYS A 5 -2.74 -4.45 5.34
N TYR A 6 -2.10 -3.46 4.72
CA TYR A 6 -0.67 -3.49 4.43
C TYR A 6 0.15 -3.17 5.67
N ASN A 7 0.97 -4.13 6.10
CA ASN A 7 1.81 -4.03 7.30
C ASN A 7 3.31 -4.16 6.97
N GLY A 8 3.70 -4.04 5.71
CA GLY A 8 5.10 -4.15 5.27
C GLY A 8 5.64 -5.58 5.12
N ASN A 9 4.85 -6.63 5.38
CA ASN A 9 5.28 -8.03 5.22
C ASN A 9 5.15 -8.57 3.78
N ILE A 10 4.43 -7.85 2.92
CA ILE A 10 4.23 -8.20 1.50
C ILE A 10 4.94 -7.15 0.66
N HIS A 11 5.53 -7.55 -0.45
CA HIS A 11 6.20 -6.59 -1.32
C HIS A 11 5.19 -5.56 -1.87
N PRO A 12 5.52 -4.25 -1.95
CA PRO A 12 4.54 -3.20 -2.26
C PRO A 12 3.89 -3.39 -3.63
N ASN A 13 4.65 -3.83 -4.63
CA ASN A 13 4.08 -4.13 -5.95
C ASN A 13 3.02 -5.24 -5.89
N GLU A 14 3.25 -6.28 -5.08
CA GLU A 14 2.32 -7.41 -4.97
C GLU A 14 1.05 -6.96 -4.28
N TRP A 15 1.18 -6.24 -3.16
CA TRP A 15 0.03 -5.72 -2.44
C TRP A 15 -0.81 -4.73 -3.25
N ILE A 16 -0.17 -3.82 -4.02
CA ILE A 16 -0.88 -2.90 -4.92
C ILE A 16 -1.64 -3.66 -6.01
N ASN A 17 -1.06 -4.73 -6.56
CA ASN A 17 -1.73 -5.55 -7.55
C ASN A 17 -2.95 -6.28 -6.95
N ASP A 18 -2.79 -6.82 -5.73
CA ASP A 18 -3.85 -7.52 -5.02
C ASP A 18 -5.04 -6.59 -4.68
N ILE A 19 -4.78 -5.37 -4.20
CA ILE A 19 -5.86 -4.42 -3.88
C ILE A 19 -6.58 -3.92 -5.15
N GLN A 20 -5.86 -3.72 -6.26
CA GLN A 20 -6.47 -3.39 -7.55
C GLN A 20 -7.34 -4.52 -8.08
N ARG A 21 -6.88 -5.77 -7.93
CA ARG A 21 -7.67 -6.96 -8.28
C ARG A 21 -8.89 -7.08 -7.37
N TYR A 22 -8.77 -6.78 -6.08
CA TYR A 22 -9.89 -6.74 -5.15
C TYR A 22 -10.97 -5.74 -5.59
N PHE A 23 -10.59 -4.52 -5.96
CA PHE A 23 -11.55 -3.53 -6.49
C PHE A 23 -12.24 -4.00 -7.77
N THR A 24 -11.49 -4.67 -8.65
CA THR A 24 -12.01 -5.23 -9.90
C THR A 24 -13.02 -6.36 -9.63
N LEU A 25 -12.70 -7.27 -8.71
CA LEU A 25 -13.56 -8.40 -8.34
C LEU A 25 -14.84 -7.96 -7.62
N LYS A 26 -14.78 -6.84 -6.88
CA LYS A 26 -15.95 -6.23 -6.26
C LYS A 26 -16.86 -5.50 -7.26
N ASN A 27 -16.49 -5.48 -8.55
CA ASN A 27 -17.17 -4.75 -9.62
C ASN A 27 -17.43 -3.28 -9.25
N ASP A 28 -16.47 -2.69 -8.54
CA ASP A 28 -16.66 -1.38 -7.96
C ASP A 28 -16.31 -0.32 -9.01
N ASN A 29 -17.33 0.29 -9.64
CA ASN A 29 -17.19 1.35 -10.64
C ASN A 29 -16.66 2.69 -10.05
N LEU A 30 -15.89 2.61 -8.96
CA LEU A 30 -15.27 3.76 -8.32
C LEU A 30 -14.27 4.43 -9.26
N HIS A 31 -14.31 5.75 -9.28
CA HIS A 31 -13.26 6.58 -9.81
C HIS A 31 -11.90 6.24 -9.17
N THR A 32 -10.83 6.33 -9.96
CA THR A 32 -9.45 6.04 -9.54
C THR A 32 -9.07 6.72 -8.23
N ASN A 33 -9.46 7.99 -8.03
CA ASN A 33 -9.17 8.75 -6.81
C ASN A 33 -9.81 8.12 -5.57
N ARG A 34 -11.03 7.59 -5.69
CA ARG A 34 -11.72 6.92 -4.58
C ARG A 34 -11.08 5.57 -4.27
N ARG A 35 -10.67 4.81 -5.29
CA ARG A 35 -9.90 3.57 -5.10
C ARG A 35 -8.58 3.83 -4.38
N LEU A 36 -7.90 4.92 -4.73
CA LEU A 36 -6.66 5.32 -4.05
C LEU A 36 -6.89 5.69 -2.58
N SER A 37 -7.90 6.52 -2.28
CA SER A 37 -8.23 6.90 -0.90
C SER A 37 -8.59 5.69 -0.04
N ILE A 38 -9.32 4.73 -0.61
CA ILE A 38 -9.60 3.45 0.06
C ILE A 38 -8.29 2.70 0.27
N ALA A 39 -7.45 2.54 -0.75
CA ALA A 39 -6.16 1.85 -0.61
C ALA A 39 -5.27 2.44 0.49
N ILE A 40 -5.17 3.77 0.57
CA ILE A 40 -4.44 4.46 1.66
C ILE A 40 -5.02 4.09 3.03
N SER A 41 -6.35 3.99 3.15
CA SER A 41 -7.02 3.58 4.39
C SER A 41 -6.76 2.11 4.78
N PHE A 42 -6.34 1.27 3.82
CA PHE A 42 -5.90 -0.10 4.07
C PHE A 42 -4.40 -0.21 4.41
N VAL A 43 -3.65 0.90 4.42
CA VAL A 43 -2.28 0.91 4.94
C VAL A 43 -2.33 0.96 6.47
N ASP A 44 -1.45 0.19 7.12
CA ASP A 44 -1.31 0.25 8.58
C ASP A 44 -0.85 1.64 9.03
N SER A 45 -1.45 2.15 10.10
CA SER A 45 -1.19 3.50 10.64
C SER A 45 0.25 3.70 11.12
N ILE A 46 1.01 2.62 11.32
CA ILE A 46 2.45 2.66 11.61
C ILE A 46 3.24 3.27 10.44
N ILE A 47 2.74 3.14 9.22
CA ILE A 47 3.38 3.64 8.00
C ILE A 47 2.86 5.04 7.70
N SER A 48 3.75 6.01 7.64
CA SER A 48 3.40 7.40 7.40
C SER A 48 3.26 7.67 5.91
N ILE A 49 2.03 7.81 5.43
CA ILE A 49 1.75 8.16 4.02
C ILE A 49 1.65 9.69 3.88
N PRO A 50 2.44 10.32 3.00
CA PRO A 50 2.37 11.76 2.78
C PRO A 50 1.09 12.17 2.02
N ASP A 51 0.62 13.39 2.27
CA ASP A 51 -0.63 13.91 1.70
C ASP A 51 -0.59 14.12 0.17
N ASP A 52 0.60 14.13 -0.45
CA ASP A 52 0.79 14.35 -1.89
C ASP A 52 0.64 13.07 -2.73
N VAL A 53 0.32 11.94 -2.10
CA VAL A 53 0.05 10.66 -2.78
C VAL A 53 -1.27 10.73 -3.54
N ASN A 54 -1.16 10.95 -4.84
CA ASN A 54 -2.29 11.09 -5.77
C ASN A 54 -2.40 9.95 -6.80
N SER A 55 -1.52 8.96 -6.74
CA SER A 55 -1.51 7.81 -7.64
C SER A 55 -1.06 6.53 -6.93
N PHE A 56 -1.43 5.37 -7.47
CA PHE A 56 -0.94 4.07 -6.99
C PHE A 56 0.57 3.91 -7.16
N GLU A 57 1.15 4.55 -8.18
CA GLU A 57 2.59 4.54 -8.41
C GLU A 57 3.33 5.28 -7.29
N LYS A 58 2.87 6.50 -6.94
CA LYS A 58 3.40 7.24 -5.80
C LYS A 58 3.24 6.46 -4.49
N LEU A 59 2.05 5.88 -4.26
CA LEU A 59 1.81 5.05 -3.08
C LEU A 59 2.82 3.89 -3.02
N CYS A 60 3.01 3.18 -4.13
CA CYS A 60 3.97 2.08 -4.21
C CYS A 60 5.41 2.52 -3.91
N SER A 61 5.84 3.67 -4.41
CA SER A 61 7.16 4.22 -4.12
C SER A 61 7.35 4.54 -2.64
N VAL A 62 6.36 5.20 -2.01
CA VAL A 62 6.38 5.47 -0.56
C VAL A 62 6.49 4.17 0.24
N LEU A 63 5.67 3.18 -0.09
CA LEU A 63 5.68 1.87 0.58
C LEU A 63 7.00 1.11 0.39
N LYS A 64 7.68 1.27 -0.74
CA LYS A 64 9.00 0.69 -1.01
C LYS A 64 10.10 1.35 -0.20
N GLU A 65 10.08 2.67 -0.09
CA GLU A 65 11.04 3.40 0.74
C GLU A 65 10.92 2.92 2.19
N ASP A 66 9.70 2.88 2.75
CA ASP A 66 9.44 2.41 4.11
C ASP A 66 9.91 0.96 4.37
N ILE A 67 9.64 0.04 3.44
CA ILE A 67 10.17 -1.35 3.54
C ILE A 67 11.69 -1.37 3.44
N SER A 68 12.26 -0.62 2.50
CA SER A 68 13.72 -0.60 2.32
C SER A 68 14.41 -0.09 3.58
N PHE A 69 13.82 0.89 4.26
CA PHE A 69 14.27 1.33 5.59
C PHE A 69 14.08 0.25 6.66
N THR A 70 12.95 -0.45 6.67
CA THR A 70 12.64 -1.48 7.70
C THR A 70 13.51 -2.73 7.57
N VAL A 71 13.70 -3.26 6.36
CA VAL A 71 14.54 -4.45 6.11
C VAL A 71 16.00 -4.11 6.39
N PHE A 72 16.49 -2.95 5.96
CA PHE A 72 17.87 -2.54 6.19
C PHE A 72 18.16 -2.29 7.69
N LYS A 73 17.19 -1.76 8.43
CA LYS A 73 17.30 -1.55 9.88
C LYS A 73 17.40 -2.86 10.67
N ASN A 74 16.62 -3.88 10.31
CA ASN A 74 16.67 -5.18 10.99
C ASN A 74 17.90 -6.02 10.64
N THR A 75 18.59 -5.76 9.52
CA THR A 75 19.79 -6.50 9.13
C THR A 75 21.09 -5.98 9.72
N ASN A 76 21.08 -4.80 10.37
CA ASN A 76 22.29 -4.16 10.91
C ASN A 76 22.40 -4.23 12.45
N GLU A 77 21.52 -4.98 13.11
CA GLU A 77 21.65 -5.37 14.52
C GLU A 77 22.26 -6.78 14.60
N ARG A 78 23.55 -6.92 14.26
CA ARG A 78 24.37 -8.09 14.59
C ARG A 78 25.80 -7.71 14.95
#